data_AF-A0A7K6M4B4-F1
#
_entry.id   AF-A0A7K6M4B4-F1
#
_cell.length_a   1.000
_cell.length_b   1.000
_cell.length_c   1.000
_cell.angle_alpha   90.00
_cell.angle_beta   90.00
_cell.angle_gamma   90.00
#
_symmetry.space_group_name_H-M   'P 1'
#
loop_
_entity.id
_entity.type
_entity.pdbx_description
1 polymer ?
#
loop_
_entity_poly.entity_id
_entity_poly.type
_entity_poly.pdbx_seq_one_letter_code
_entity_poly.pdbx_strand_id
1 'polypeptide(L)'
;MDAAGSQVADECAQYAGQYQNGFITTQGGNLLCSKIIHLITNNQVKSQVSKVLHECELRMYKSVAFPAIGTGQAGQSSAKVADEMLDAVVEFARQNTVQHLQTMKIVIFQTHMLTDFYESMKKREDSGSSTKESWVVSMFKCKEQSLEKKKFMILKKKVDLVTFQICGESQEKVDATESWIKDLILKEQFENTISDEAIESFDETQIAILEDLQRRKQVTIQLLDKLSPPQIKISGISRDVCSVSLEVQEMVQQIKSTEEEQSKAELLYNLVEWRYPRSNGSFVAFDKLTNMQLEHAKTVKKLHLNVKIKNKNFKVDLNTLKATDDQGKTINLQRVMKDEGK
;
A
#
# COMPACT_ATOMS: atom_id res chain seq x y z
N MET A 1 -0.28 16.60 47.13
CA MET A 1 0.50 17.83 47.37
C MET A 1 1.84 17.50 48.02
N ASP A 2 1.86 16.63 49.02
CA ASP A 2 3.06 16.25 49.78
C ASP A 2 4.26 15.84 48.91
N ALA A 3 4.04 14.98 47.90
CA ALA A 3 5.11 14.54 47.00
C ALA A 3 5.63 15.64 46.05
N ALA A 4 4.85 16.69 45.78
CA ALA A 4 5.26 17.79 44.90
C ALA A 4 6.09 18.86 45.64
N GLY A 5 6.00 18.91 46.97
CA GLY A 5 6.70 19.89 47.81
C GLY A 5 5.88 21.16 48.08
N SER A 6 6.29 21.92 49.10
CA SER A 6 5.56 23.10 49.59
C SER A 6 5.48 24.24 48.58
N GLN A 7 6.48 24.39 47.71
CA GLN A 7 6.51 25.42 46.67
C GLN A 7 5.29 25.34 45.73
N VAL A 8 4.85 24.12 45.40
CA VAL A 8 3.64 23.92 44.57
C VAL A 8 2.38 24.32 45.32
N ALA A 9 2.33 24.13 46.64
CA ALA A 9 1.21 24.59 47.46
C ALA A 9 1.13 26.13 47.51
N ASP A 10 2.28 26.80 47.61
CA ASP A 10 2.38 28.26 47.59
C ASP A 10 1.94 28.83 46.22
N GLU A 11 2.39 28.23 45.10
CA GLU A 11 1.91 28.60 43.76
C GLU A 11 0.39 28.43 43.62
N CYS A 12 -0.17 27.33 44.14
CA CYS A 12 -1.61 27.12 44.15
C CYS A 12 -2.36 28.19 44.95
N ALA A 13 -1.86 28.57 46.12
CA ALA A 13 -2.46 29.63 46.94
C ALA A 13 -2.40 31.00 46.24
N GLN A 14 -1.28 31.30 45.57
CA GLN A 14 -1.10 32.52 44.81
C GLN A 14 -2.05 32.61 43.60
N TYR A 15 -2.27 31.48 42.91
CA TYR A 15 -3.10 31.43 41.70
C TYR A 15 -4.56 31.07 41.96
N ALA A 16 -4.96 30.83 43.22
CA ALA A 16 -6.32 30.44 43.59
C ALA A 16 -7.41 31.41 43.05
N GLY A 17 -7.09 32.70 42.92
CA GLY A 17 -8.00 33.72 42.35
C GLY A 17 -8.02 33.82 40.82
N GLN A 18 -7.12 33.13 40.10
CA GLN A 18 -6.94 33.24 38.64
C GLN A 18 -7.67 32.11 37.87
N TYR A 19 -8.71 31.51 38.48
CA TYR A 19 -9.42 30.34 37.98
C TYR A 19 -10.31 30.58 36.74
N GLN A 20 -10.07 31.64 35.95
CA GLN A 20 -10.97 32.03 34.85
C GLN A 20 -11.05 30.97 33.73
N ASN A 21 -10.02 30.13 33.56
CA ASN A 21 -9.97 29.09 32.53
C ASN A 21 -10.41 27.70 33.03
N GLY A 22 -10.77 27.56 34.30
CA GLY A 22 -11.23 26.29 34.87
C GLY A 22 -10.12 25.30 35.26
N PHE A 23 -8.87 25.76 35.31
CA PHE A 23 -7.70 25.07 35.86
C PHE A 23 -6.63 26.10 36.26
N ILE A 24 -5.64 25.68 37.05
CA ILE A 24 -4.40 26.43 37.29
C ILE A 24 -3.20 25.57 36.94
N THR A 25 -2.11 26.18 36.51
CA THR A 25 -0.88 25.46 36.12
C THR A 25 0.28 25.93 36.98
N THR A 26 0.92 24.99 37.67
CA THR A 26 2.11 25.24 38.51
C THR A 26 3.34 24.54 37.92
N GLN A 27 4.51 24.78 38.53
CA GLN A 27 5.68 23.93 38.30
C GLN A 27 5.46 22.49 38.80
N GLY A 28 6.32 21.57 38.33
CA GLY A 28 6.33 20.16 38.76
C GLY A 28 6.79 19.92 40.20
N GLY A 29 7.54 20.88 40.78
CA GLY A 29 8.17 20.71 42.08
C GLY A 29 9.07 19.48 42.11
N ASN A 30 8.87 18.61 43.09
CA ASN A 30 9.63 17.36 43.26
C ASN A 30 9.11 16.19 42.40
N LEU A 31 8.04 16.38 41.62
CA LEU A 31 7.52 15.34 40.74
C LEU A 31 8.34 15.26 39.43
N LEU A 32 8.36 14.08 38.82
CA LEU A 32 8.99 13.84 37.52
C LEU A 32 8.11 14.35 36.36
N CYS A 33 7.72 15.62 36.39
CA CYS A 33 6.99 16.29 35.31
C CYS A 33 7.39 17.76 35.19
N SER A 34 7.20 18.34 34.01
CA SER A 34 7.53 19.77 33.79
C SER A 34 6.55 20.72 34.48
N LYS A 35 5.27 20.33 34.54
CA LYS A 35 4.16 21.15 35.05
C LYS A 35 3.11 20.27 35.70
N ILE A 36 2.31 20.87 36.58
CA ILE A 36 1.09 20.26 37.13
C ILE A 36 -0.09 21.16 36.76
N ILE A 37 -1.11 20.56 36.14
CA ILE A 37 -2.38 21.24 35.83
C ILE A 37 -3.40 20.79 36.87
N HIS A 38 -3.80 21.71 37.74
CA HIS A 38 -4.75 21.45 38.82
C HIS A 38 -6.16 21.81 38.36
N LEU A 39 -7.06 20.83 38.44
CA LEU A 39 -8.46 20.94 38.08
C LEU A 39 -9.33 20.83 39.33
N ILE A 40 -10.30 21.72 39.48
CA ILE A 40 -11.43 21.50 40.39
C ILE A 40 -12.39 20.56 39.68
N THR A 41 -12.51 19.34 40.20
CA THR A 41 -13.40 18.32 39.62
C THR A 41 -14.85 18.85 39.58
N ASN A 42 -15.52 18.66 38.45
CA ASN A 42 -16.97 18.86 38.33
C ASN A 42 -17.61 17.66 37.60
N ASN A 43 -18.93 17.71 37.38
CA ASN A 43 -19.66 16.62 36.71
C ASN A 43 -19.48 16.60 35.18
N GLN A 44 -18.50 17.32 34.63
CA GLN A 44 -18.23 17.44 33.19
C GLN A 44 -16.82 16.98 32.85
N VAL A 45 -16.47 15.74 33.23
CA VAL A 45 -15.10 15.20 33.11
C VAL A 45 -14.58 15.30 31.68
N LYS A 46 -15.43 14.99 30.69
CA LYS A 46 -15.08 15.15 29.27
C LYS A 46 -14.56 16.55 28.93
N SER A 47 -15.26 17.60 29.41
CA SER A 47 -14.86 18.99 29.18
C SER A 47 -13.54 19.32 29.89
N GLN A 48 -13.34 18.80 31.10
CA GLN A 48 -12.10 19.02 31.85
C GLN A 48 -10.90 18.41 31.13
N VAL A 49 -11.02 17.17 30.67
CA VAL A 49 -9.95 16.49 29.90
C VAL A 49 -9.66 17.24 28.60
N SER A 50 -10.71 17.62 27.84
CA SER A 50 -10.54 18.39 26.61
C SER A 50 -9.78 19.71 26.82
N LYS A 51 -10.10 20.46 27.88
CA LYS A 51 -9.37 21.70 28.22
C LYS A 51 -7.89 21.45 28.51
N VAL A 52 -7.56 20.38 29.24
CA VAL A 52 -6.16 20.04 29.52
C VAL A 52 -5.43 19.62 28.25
N LEU A 53 -6.05 18.80 27.39
CA LEU A 53 -5.44 18.40 26.12
C LEU A 53 -5.15 19.62 25.24
N HIS A 54 -6.07 20.58 25.15
CA HIS A 54 -5.85 21.84 24.43
C HIS A 54 -4.77 22.73 25.05
N GLU A 55 -4.72 22.85 26.37
CA GLU A 55 -3.64 23.60 27.04
C GLU A 55 -2.28 22.93 26.78
N CYS A 56 -2.20 21.60 26.84
CA CYS A 56 -0.98 20.86 26.54
C CYS A 56 -0.51 21.10 25.10
N GLU A 57 -1.42 21.07 24.12
CA GLU A 57 -1.11 21.35 22.72
C GLU A 57 -0.66 22.81 22.52
N LEU A 58 -1.37 23.77 23.11
CA LEU A 58 -1.04 25.21 23.06
C LEU A 58 0.35 25.49 23.64
N ARG A 59 0.73 24.76 24.69
CA ARG A 59 2.04 24.86 25.35
C ARG A 59 3.11 23.98 24.73
N MET A 60 2.79 23.28 23.63
CA MET A 60 3.69 22.38 22.92
C MET A 60 4.26 21.24 23.79
N TYR A 61 3.49 20.76 24.77
CA TYR A 61 3.88 19.61 25.57
C TYR A 61 3.72 18.31 24.78
N LYS A 62 4.66 17.38 24.98
CA LYS A 62 4.67 16.09 24.26
C LYS A 62 3.86 15.00 24.95
N SER A 63 3.69 15.09 26.26
CA SER A 63 3.02 14.06 27.05
C SER A 63 2.19 14.63 28.19
N VAL A 64 1.08 13.97 28.51
CA VAL A 64 0.21 14.27 29.66
C VAL A 64 -0.21 12.99 30.38
N ALA A 65 -0.32 13.06 31.70
CA ALA A 65 -0.83 11.97 32.52
C ALA A 65 -2.03 12.45 33.36
N PHE A 66 -3.11 11.69 33.35
CA PHE A 66 -4.33 11.97 34.10
C PHE A 66 -4.56 10.90 35.17
N PRO A 67 -5.09 11.25 36.35
CA PRO A 67 -5.76 10.26 37.18
C PRO A 67 -7.13 9.89 36.57
N ALA A 68 -7.81 8.89 37.13
CA ALA A 68 -9.25 8.72 36.91
C ALA A 68 -10.02 9.89 37.56
N ILE A 69 -10.22 10.99 36.81
CA ILE A 69 -10.73 12.26 37.35
C ILE A 69 -12.13 12.06 37.93
N GLY A 70 -12.28 12.40 39.22
CA GLY A 70 -13.57 12.40 39.91
C GLY A 70 -14.04 11.08 40.51
N THR A 71 -13.27 9.98 40.38
CA THR A 71 -13.61 8.70 41.02
C THR A 71 -13.24 8.62 42.51
N GLY A 72 -12.55 9.63 43.04
CA GLY A 72 -12.24 9.77 44.46
C GLY A 72 -13.38 10.46 45.23
N GLN A 73 -13.05 11.55 45.93
CA GLN A 73 -14.00 12.28 46.80
C GLN A 73 -15.27 12.78 46.09
N ALA A 74 -15.22 12.99 44.77
CA ALA A 74 -16.37 13.41 43.98
C ALA A 74 -17.38 12.26 43.69
N GLY A 75 -17.03 11.01 44.01
CA GLY A 75 -17.95 9.88 43.98
C GLY A 75 -18.47 9.50 42.58
N GLN A 76 -17.79 9.90 41.51
CA GLN A 76 -18.21 9.54 40.16
C GLN A 76 -17.91 8.07 39.84
N SER A 77 -18.81 7.42 39.11
CA SER A 77 -18.63 6.05 38.63
C SER A 77 -17.40 5.95 37.72
N SER A 78 -16.53 4.98 37.98
CA SER A 78 -15.35 4.67 37.16
C SER A 78 -15.70 4.37 35.71
N ALA A 79 -16.78 3.62 35.44
CA ALA A 79 -17.26 3.35 34.08
C ALA A 79 -17.67 4.64 33.35
N LYS A 80 -18.43 5.52 34.00
CA LYS A 80 -18.83 6.81 33.41
C LYS A 80 -17.61 7.70 33.16
N VAL A 81 -16.69 7.78 34.12
CA VAL A 81 -15.45 8.57 34.00
C VAL A 81 -14.59 8.04 32.86
N ALA A 82 -14.45 6.72 32.72
CA ALA A 82 -13.72 6.10 31.63
C ALA A 82 -14.26 6.49 30.26
N ASP A 83 -15.59 6.39 30.09
CA ASP A 83 -16.25 6.77 28.84
C ASP A 83 -16.04 8.26 28.52
N GLU A 84 -16.24 9.15 29.51
CA GLU A 84 -16.07 10.59 29.31
C GLU A 84 -14.62 11.00 29.01
N MET A 85 -13.64 10.42 29.70
CA MET A 85 -12.23 10.70 29.46
C MET A 85 -11.80 10.23 28.07
N LEU A 86 -12.18 9.02 27.66
CA LEU A 86 -11.82 8.47 26.35
C LEU A 86 -12.57 9.17 25.21
N ASP A 87 -13.82 9.60 25.41
CA ASP A 87 -14.53 10.42 24.42
C ASP A 87 -13.84 11.76 24.19
N ALA A 88 -13.33 12.41 25.23
CA ALA A 88 -12.55 13.64 25.09
C ALA A 88 -11.28 13.41 24.26
N VAL A 89 -10.61 12.27 24.46
CA VAL A 89 -9.40 11.90 23.71
C VAL A 89 -9.71 11.63 22.25
N VAL A 90 -10.75 10.85 21.97
CA VAL A 90 -11.18 10.55 20.59
C VAL A 90 -11.56 11.84 19.86
N GLU A 91 -12.31 12.74 20.52
CA GLU A 91 -12.69 14.03 19.94
C GLU A 91 -11.50 14.93 19.70
N PHE A 92 -10.55 15.00 20.63
CA PHE A 92 -9.31 15.76 20.48
C PHE A 92 -8.44 15.20 19.35
N ALA A 93 -8.25 13.89 19.28
CA ALA A 93 -7.40 13.23 18.29
C ALA A 93 -7.96 13.32 16.84
N ARG A 94 -9.28 13.48 16.69
CA ARG A 94 -9.93 13.72 15.39
C ARG A 94 -9.69 15.12 14.83
N GLN A 95 -9.15 16.05 15.62
CA GLN A 95 -8.89 17.40 15.15
C GLN A 95 -7.61 17.42 14.31
N ASN A 96 -7.70 17.93 13.07
CA ASN A 96 -6.57 18.07 12.15
C ASN A 96 -5.47 19.07 12.59
N THR A 97 -5.57 19.61 13.81
CA THR A 97 -4.71 20.65 14.37
C THR A 97 -3.76 20.16 15.46
N VAL A 98 -3.85 18.89 15.89
CA VAL A 98 -2.96 18.34 16.93
C VAL A 98 -1.59 18.04 16.31
N GLN A 99 -0.54 18.66 16.84
CA GLN A 99 0.83 18.55 16.32
C GLN A 99 1.86 18.14 17.38
N HIS A 100 1.69 18.56 18.64
CA HIS A 100 2.73 18.47 19.66
C HIS A 100 2.46 17.37 20.69
N LEU A 101 1.22 17.22 21.13
CA LEU A 101 0.85 16.24 22.14
C LEU A 101 0.76 14.83 21.54
N GLN A 102 1.74 13.98 21.90
CA GLN A 102 1.92 12.65 21.31
C GLN A 102 1.49 11.53 22.24
N THR A 103 1.55 11.74 23.55
CA THR A 103 1.32 10.66 24.54
C THR A 103 0.35 11.10 25.63
N MET A 104 -0.70 10.32 25.84
CA MET A 104 -1.63 10.48 26.95
C MET A 104 -1.67 9.19 27.75
N LYS A 105 -1.50 9.29 29.07
CA LYS A 105 -1.61 8.16 30.00
C LYS A 105 -2.73 8.42 31.02
N ILE A 106 -3.56 7.43 31.29
CA ILE A 106 -4.49 7.45 32.43
C ILE A 106 -3.93 6.52 33.49
N VAL A 107 -3.54 7.09 34.64
CA VAL A 107 -2.95 6.37 35.76
C VAL A 107 -4.06 6.01 36.75
N ILE A 108 -4.34 4.70 36.84
CA ILE A 108 -5.42 4.16 37.65
C ILE A 108 -4.85 3.64 38.97
N PHE A 109 -5.26 4.26 40.08
CA PHE A 109 -4.79 3.88 41.42
C PHE A 109 -5.48 2.63 41.97
N GLN A 110 -6.80 2.49 41.77
CA GLN A 110 -7.57 1.35 42.28
C GLN A 110 -7.78 0.32 41.17
N THR A 111 -7.27 -0.90 41.37
CA THR A 111 -7.23 -1.98 40.39
C THR A 111 -8.61 -2.35 39.83
N HIS A 112 -9.66 -2.26 40.63
CA HIS A 112 -11.03 -2.61 40.17
C HIS A 112 -11.52 -1.68 39.04
N MET A 113 -11.01 -0.45 38.96
CA MET A 113 -11.39 0.49 37.89
C MET A 113 -10.72 0.15 36.55
N LEU A 114 -9.66 -0.68 36.53
CA LEU A 114 -8.99 -1.06 35.29
C LEU A 114 -9.94 -1.75 34.31
N THR A 115 -10.83 -2.60 34.82
CA THR A 115 -11.82 -3.31 34.00
C THR A 115 -12.73 -2.33 33.28
N ASP A 116 -13.23 -1.31 33.98
CA ASP A 116 -14.11 -0.30 33.40
C ASP A 116 -13.43 0.51 32.29
N PHE A 117 -12.18 0.93 32.51
CA PHE A 117 -11.41 1.64 31.48
C PHE A 117 -11.07 0.75 30.30
N TYR A 118 -10.74 -0.52 30.55
CA TYR A 118 -10.48 -1.50 29.49
C TYR A 118 -11.72 -1.77 28.63
N GLU A 119 -12.89 -1.99 29.26
CA GLU A 119 -14.15 -2.17 28.54
C GLU A 119 -14.53 -0.93 27.73
N SER A 120 -14.32 0.26 28.30
CA SER A 120 -14.55 1.54 27.62
C SER A 120 -13.65 1.71 26.39
N MET A 121 -12.38 1.31 26.46
CA MET A 121 -11.50 1.26 25.28
C MET A 121 -12.02 0.28 24.23
N LYS A 122 -12.41 -0.94 24.64
CA LYS A 122 -12.89 -1.99 23.74
C LYS A 122 -14.15 -1.58 22.97
N LYS A 123 -15.12 -0.91 23.62
CA LYS A 123 -16.35 -0.39 22.95
C LYS A 123 -16.06 0.54 21.77
N ARG A 124 -14.90 1.22 21.78
CA ARG A 124 -14.49 2.18 20.74
C ARG A 124 -13.71 1.51 19.59
N GLU A 125 -13.40 0.23 19.71
CA GLU A 125 -12.81 -0.60 18.64
C GLU A 125 -13.89 -1.01 17.61
N ASP A 126 -15.08 -1.40 18.07
CA ASP A 126 -16.16 -1.94 17.23
C ASP A 126 -16.92 -0.89 16.39
N SER A 127 -16.66 0.41 16.60
CA SER A 127 -17.44 1.53 16.01
C SER A 127 -16.75 2.25 14.84
N GLY A 128 -15.58 1.77 14.37
CA GLY A 128 -14.68 2.48 13.45
C GLY A 128 -14.95 2.39 11.94
N SER A 129 -16.12 1.95 11.47
CA SER A 129 -16.44 1.90 10.03
C SER A 129 -17.34 3.07 9.62
N SER A 130 -16.74 4.23 9.33
CA SER A 130 -17.26 5.29 8.44
C SER A 130 -16.80 6.68 8.89
N THR A 131 -15.68 7.16 8.37
CA THR A 131 -15.48 8.60 8.15
C THR A 131 -14.61 8.82 6.93
N LYS A 132 -15.23 9.36 5.88
CA LYS A 132 -14.58 9.89 4.68
C LYS A 132 -13.81 11.14 5.08
N GLU A 133 -12.52 11.24 4.73
CA GLU A 133 -11.82 12.51 4.85
C GLU A 133 -11.17 12.99 3.56
N SER A 134 -11.38 14.29 3.39
CA SER A 134 -10.99 15.16 2.31
C SER A 134 -9.64 15.78 2.65
N TRP A 135 -8.72 15.65 1.70
CA TRP A 135 -7.43 16.33 1.55
C TRP A 135 -7.37 17.78 2.10
N VAL A 136 -6.33 18.08 2.88
CA VAL A 136 -5.72 19.42 2.95
C VAL A 136 -4.20 19.28 3.06
N VAL A 137 -3.50 19.90 2.11
CA VAL A 137 -2.04 20.02 2.01
C VAL A 137 -1.68 21.45 2.41
N SER A 138 -0.67 21.66 3.28
CA SER A 138 0.04 22.93 3.39
C SER A 138 1.41 22.74 4.07
N MET A 139 2.50 22.83 3.31
CA MET A 139 3.39 24.00 3.14
C MET A 139 4.48 24.12 4.22
N PHE A 140 5.66 23.56 3.94
CA PHE A 140 6.93 24.07 4.46
C PHE A 140 7.82 24.52 3.30
N LYS A 141 8.17 25.81 3.32
CA LYS A 141 9.16 26.47 2.47
C LYS A 141 10.56 26.12 2.96
N CYS A 142 11.36 25.49 2.10
CA CYS A 142 12.82 25.67 2.10
C CYS A 142 13.25 25.88 0.65
N LYS A 143 14.10 26.89 0.42
CA LYS A 143 14.60 27.32 -0.89
C LYS A 143 15.93 26.62 -1.19
N GLU A 144 16.23 26.53 -2.50
CA GLU A 144 17.44 26.03 -3.18
C GLU A 144 17.51 24.49 -3.33
N GLN A 145 17.69 23.89 -4.52
CA GLN A 145 18.03 24.33 -5.88
C GLN A 145 17.24 23.45 -6.89
N SER A 146 17.06 23.95 -8.10
CA SER A 146 16.28 23.33 -9.18
C SER A 146 16.86 21.99 -9.64
N LEU A 147 16.18 20.90 -9.28
CA LEU A 147 16.20 19.64 -10.01
C LEU A 147 14.74 19.25 -10.27
N GLU A 148 14.44 18.98 -11.55
CA GLU A 148 13.11 18.70 -12.05
C GLU A 148 12.42 17.57 -11.26
N LYS A 149 11.30 17.91 -10.61
CA LYS A 149 10.38 16.94 -9.99
C LYS A 149 9.81 16.02 -11.08
N LYS A 150 10.34 14.80 -11.21
CA LYS A 150 9.82 13.80 -12.19
C LYS A 150 9.09 12.67 -11.48
N LYS A 151 7.77 12.64 -11.70
CA LYS A 151 6.74 11.67 -11.26
C LYS A 151 7.26 10.23 -11.12
N PHE A 152 6.99 9.62 -9.98
CA PHE A 152 6.99 8.16 -9.78
C PHE A 152 5.58 7.65 -10.10
N MET A 153 5.44 6.58 -10.91
CA MET A 153 4.18 5.84 -11.03
C MET A 153 4.08 4.87 -9.86
N ILE A 154 3.61 5.38 -8.72
CA ILE A 154 3.16 4.52 -7.61
C ILE A 154 1.74 4.07 -7.97
N LEU A 155 1.55 2.77 -8.21
CA LEU A 155 0.23 2.17 -8.28
C LEU A 155 -0.46 2.44 -6.92
N LYS A 156 -1.47 3.33 -6.93
CA LYS A 156 -2.08 3.94 -5.74
C LYS A 156 -2.35 2.88 -4.65
N LYS A 157 -1.58 2.93 -3.56
CA LYS A 157 -1.86 2.11 -2.37
C LYS A 157 -2.84 2.85 -1.46
N LYS A 158 -3.98 2.21 -1.18
CA LYS A 158 -4.78 2.49 0.01
C LYS A 158 -4.08 1.74 1.14
N VAL A 159 -3.41 2.46 2.04
CA VAL A 159 -2.78 1.84 3.20
C VAL A 159 -3.87 1.66 4.26
N ASP A 160 -4.29 0.43 4.49
CA ASP A 160 -5.15 0.12 5.63
C ASP A 160 -4.29 0.18 6.90
N LEU A 161 -4.50 1.21 7.71
CA LEU A 161 -3.77 1.41 8.95
C LEU A 161 -4.23 0.38 9.97
N VAL A 162 -3.29 -0.43 10.48
CA VAL A 162 -3.55 -1.37 11.59
C VAL A 162 -2.91 -0.81 12.84
N THR A 163 -3.71 -0.57 13.87
CA THR A 163 -3.26 -0.07 15.17
C THR A 163 -3.20 -1.24 16.15
N PHE A 164 -2.03 -1.50 16.73
CA PHE A 164 -1.86 -2.45 17.82
C PHE A 164 -1.91 -1.72 19.16
N GLN A 165 -2.71 -2.21 20.10
CA GLN A 165 -2.72 -1.74 21.48
C GLN A 165 -2.11 -2.81 22.37
N ILE A 166 -1.06 -2.45 23.11
CA ILE A 166 -0.30 -3.37 23.96
C ILE A 166 -0.45 -2.91 25.40
N CYS A 167 -0.95 -3.78 26.27
CA CYS A 167 -1.06 -3.54 27.70
C CYS A 167 -0.21 -4.57 28.45
N GLY A 168 0.55 -4.11 29.45
CA GLY A 168 1.44 -4.96 30.24
C GLY A 168 1.66 -4.40 31.64
N GLU A 169 2.14 -5.27 32.53
CA GLU A 169 2.37 -4.95 33.96
C GLU A 169 3.52 -3.95 34.18
N SER A 170 4.43 -3.80 33.22
CA SER A 170 5.52 -2.80 33.24
C SER A 170 5.80 -2.26 31.83
N GLN A 171 6.43 -1.09 31.75
CA GLN A 171 6.85 -0.51 30.47
C GLN A 171 7.86 -1.42 29.76
N GLU A 172 8.78 -2.08 30.48
CA GLU A 172 9.73 -2.99 29.82
C GLU A 172 9.03 -4.16 29.13
N LYS A 173 7.97 -4.71 29.72
CA LYS A 173 7.18 -5.78 29.08
C LYS A 173 6.42 -5.29 27.84
N VAL A 174 5.90 -4.06 27.89
CA VAL A 174 5.23 -3.43 26.76
C VAL A 174 6.21 -3.19 25.61
N ASP A 175 7.39 -2.61 25.91
CA ASP A 175 8.42 -2.31 24.93
C ASP A 175 9.00 -3.60 24.30
N ALA A 176 9.23 -4.63 25.12
CA ALA A 176 9.67 -5.94 24.63
C ALA A 176 8.64 -6.58 23.69
N THR A 177 7.35 -6.44 24.01
CA THR A 177 6.26 -6.95 23.16
C THR A 177 6.15 -6.15 21.86
N GLU A 178 6.26 -4.82 21.93
CA GLU A 178 6.27 -3.95 20.75
C GLU A 178 7.44 -4.30 19.83
N SER A 179 8.65 -4.47 20.38
CA SER A 179 9.83 -4.87 19.61
C SER A 179 9.65 -6.26 18.99
N TRP A 180 9.10 -7.21 19.73
CA TRP A 180 8.83 -8.56 19.21
C TRP A 180 7.83 -8.54 18.04
N ILE A 181 6.75 -7.77 18.13
CA ILE A 181 5.78 -7.61 17.04
C ILE A 181 6.43 -6.95 15.83
N LYS A 182 7.22 -5.89 16.04
CA LYS A 182 7.97 -5.22 14.96
C LYS A 182 8.92 -6.19 14.26
N ASP A 183 9.72 -6.94 15.03
CA ASP A 183 10.63 -7.94 14.49
C ASP A 183 9.89 -9.02 13.70
N LEU A 184 8.74 -9.48 14.19
CA LEU A 184 7.92 -10.47 13.48
C LEU A 184 7.42 -9.92 12.14
N ILE A 185 6.91 -8.69 12.12
CA ILE A 185 6.44 -8.03 10.89
C ILE A 185 7.59 -7.82 9.90
N LEU A 186 8.74 -7.34 10.38
CA LEU A 186 9.91 -7.09 9.54
C LEU A 186 10.52 -8.39 9.01
N LYS A 187 10.50 -9.48 9.78
CA LYS A 187 10.98 -10.80 9.36
C LYS A 187 10.10 -11.44 8.29
N GLU A 188 8.80 -11.22 8.36
CA GLU A 188 7.85 -11.72 7.36
C GLU A 188 7.79 -10.85 6.09
N GLN A 189 8.23 -9.58 6.19
CA GLN A 189 8.41 -8.71 5.04
C GLN A 189 9.59 -9.17 4.17
N PHE A 190 9.32 -9.25 2.88
CA PHE A 190 10.28 -9.58 1.86
C PHE A 190 10.13 -8.64 0.68
N GLU A 191 11.24 -8.43 0.00
CA GLU A 191 11.31 -7.61 -1.19
C GLU A 191 12.08 -8.37 -2.27
N ASN A 192 11.53 -8.35 -3.48
CA ASN A 192 12.18 -8.88 -4.66
C ASN A 192 12.16 -7.85 -5.79
N THR A 193 13.22 -7.87 -6.60
CA THR A 193 13.38 -6.95 -7.72
C THR A 193 13.70 -7.74 -8.98
N ILE A 194 12.89 -7.55 -10.02
CA ILE A 194 13.08 -8.14 -11.33
C ILE A 194 13.60 -7.06 -12.25
N SER A 195 14.75 -7.29 -12.89
CA SER A 195 15.42 -6.34 -13.79
C SER A 195 15.54 -6.97 -15.17
N ASP A 196 14.93 -6.33 -16.18
CA ASP A 196 14.87 -6.90 -17.54
C ASP A 196 14.49 -5.83 -18.58
N GLU A 197 15.13 -5.84 -19.76
CA GLU A 197 14.82 -4.91 -20.85
C GLU A 197 13.39 -5.06 -21.38
N ALA A 198 12.82 -6.28 -21.38
CA ALA A 198 11.47 -6.53 -21.90
C ALA A 198 10.36 -5.85 -21.07
N ILE A 199 10.70 -5.31 -19.89
CA ILE A 199 9.78 -4.51 -19.08
C ILE A 199 9.40 -3.19 -19.79
N GLU A 200 10.27 -2.65 -20.67
CA GLU A 200 9.94 -1.47 -21.49
C GLU A 200 8.74 -1.71 -22.42
N SER A 201 8.51 -2.96 -22.82
CA SER A 201 7.43 -3.36 -23.73
C SER A 201 6.09 -3.61 -23.01
N PHE A 202 5.98 -3.37 -21.70
CA PHE A 202 4.74 -3.59 -20.95
C PHE A 202 3.67 -2.59 -21.38
N ASP A 203 2.55 -3.10 -21.90
CA ASP A 203 1.39 -2.32 -22.31
C ASP A 203 0.30 -2.26 -21.23
N GLU A 204 -0.83 -1.62 -21.55
CA GLU A 204 -1.97 -1.47 -20.64
C GLU A 204 -2.48 -2.82 -20.08
N THR A 205 -2.33 -3.90 -20.83
CA THR A 205 -2.70 -5.26 -20.42
C THR A 205 -1.79 -5.76 -19.31
N GLN A 206 -0.46 -5.64 -19.47
CA GLN A 206 0.48 -6.06 -18.41
C GLN A 206 0.34 -5.18 -17.17
N ILE A 207 0.14 -3.87 -17.34
CA ILE A 207 -0.11 -2.97 -16.20
C ILE A 207 -1.39 -3.36 -15.45
N ALA A 208 -2.48 -3.68 -16.15
CA ALA A 208 -3.72 -4.14 -15.52
C ALA A 208 -3.54 -5.46 -14.76
N ILE A 209 -2.72 -6.39 -15.27
CA ILE A 209 -2.36 -7.63 -14.56
C ILE A 209 -1.59 -7.32 -13.28
N LEU A 210 -0.60 -6.41 -13.33
CA LEU A 210 0.16 -5.99 -12.14
C LEU A 210 -0.76 -5.34 -11.09
N GLU A 211 -1.71 -4.50 -11.49
CA GLU A 211 -2.71 -3.90 -10.59
C GLU A 211 -3.60 -4.95 -9.91
N ASP A 212 -4.04 -5.94 -10.67
CA ASP A 212 -4.83 -7.06 -10.15
C ASP A 212 -4.02 -7.93 -9.16
N LEU A 213 -2.75 -8.21 -9.48
CA LEU A 213 -1.84 -8.94 -8.60
C LEU A 213 -1.60 -8.20 -7.29
N GLN A 214 -1.32 -6.90 -7.36
CA GLN A 214 -1.17 -6.04 -6.19
C GLN A 214 -2.40 -6.12 -5.28
N ARG A 215 -3.61 -6.05 -5.84
CA ARG A 215 -4.86 -6.14 -5.08
C ARG A 215 -5.10 -7.52 -4.48
N ARG A 216 -4.96 -8.59 -5.26
CA ARG A 216 -5.28 -9.96 -4.83
C ARG A 216 -4.27 -10.52 -3.83
N LYS A 217 -2.99 -10.17 -3.99
CA LYS A 217 -1.87 -10.72 -3.22
C LYS A 217 -1.39 -9.77 -2.11
N GLN A 218 -2.03 -8.60 -1.96
CA GLN A 218 -1.71 -7.60 -0.93
C GLN A 218 -0.22 -7.20 -0.90
N VAL A 219 0.44 -7.26 -2.06
CA VAL A 219 1.83 -6.81 -2.25
C VAL A 219 1.85 -5.36 -2.69
N THR A 220 3.01 -4.72 -2.65
CA THR A 220 3.27 -3.40 -3.23
C THR A 220 4.17 -3.58 -4.43
N ILE A 221 3.71 -3.18 -5.61
CA ILE A 221 4.46 -3.27 -6.86
C ILE A 221 4.85 -1.85 -7.31
N GLN A 222 6.13 -1.65 -7.59
CA GLN A 222 6.69 -0.39 -8.05
C GLN A 222 7.41 -0.63 -9.37
N LEU A 223 7.00 0.11 -10.40
CA LEU A 223 7.68 0.12 -11.69
C LEU A 223 8.75 1.23 -11.68
N LEU A 224 10.00 0.84 -11.89
CA LEU A 224 11.18 1.69 -11.98
C LEU A 224 11.64 1.73 -13.44
N ASP A 225 10.85 2.42 -14.25
CA ASP A 225 10.98 2.60 -15.70
C ASP A 225 12.17 3.46 -16.15
N LYS A 226 12.83 4.14 -15.21
CA LYS A 226 13.97 5.05 -15.48
C LYS A 226 15.33 4.40 -15.30
N LEU A 227 15.37 3.14 -14.90
CA LEU A 227 16.59 2.37 -14.80
C LEU A 227 16.84 1.63 -16.12
N SER A 228 18.10 1.36 -16.45
CA SER A 228 18.48 0.52 -17.58
C SER A 228 19.36 -0.63 -17.07
N PRO A 229 18.84 -1.87 -17.01
CA PRO A 229 17.49 -2.27 -17.42
C PRO A 229 16.40 -1.77 -16.45
N PRO A 230 15.16 -1.58 -16.91
CA PRO A 230 14.02 -1.24 -16.05
C PRO A 230 13.80 -2.31 -14.98
N GLN A 231 13.19 -1.90 -13.86
CA GLN A 231 12.99 -2.79 -12.72
C GLN A 231 11.55 -2.80 -12.22
N ILE A 232 11.07 -3.98 -11.81
CA ILE A 232 9.84 -4.15 -11.06
C ILE A 232 10.21 -4.58 -9.64
N LYS A 233 9.93 -3.70 -8.68
CA LYS A 233 10.17 -3.96 -7.25
C LYS A 233 8.86 -4.38 -6.58
N ILE A 234 8.88 -5.52 -5.92
CA ILE A 234 7.73 -6.16 -5.29
C ILE A 234 8.04 -6.31 -3.79
N SER A 235 7.25 -5.67 -2.93
CA SER A 235 7.42 -5.69 -1.47
C SER A 235 6.14 -6.19 -0.79
N GLY A 236 6.24 -7.06 0.21
CA GLY A 236 5.08 -7.65 0.88
C GLY A 236 5.47 -8.83 1.76
N ILE A 237 4.53 -9.74 2.04
CA ILE A 237 4.87 -10.98 2.76
C ILE A 237 5.58 -11.98 1.82
N SER A 238 6.56 -12.71 2.36
CA SER A 238 7.44 -13.61 1.59
C SER A 238 6.73 -14.53 0.58
N ARG A 239 5.67 -15.23 1.03
CA ARG A 239 4.90 -16.15 0.18
C ARG A 239 4.27 -15.45 -1.03
N ASP A 240 3.67 -14.30 -0.79
CA ASP A 240 2.91 -13.58 -1.81
C ASP A 240 3.84 -12.83 -2.77
N VAL A 241 4.96 -12.28 -2.26
CA VAL A 241 6.03 -11.71 -3.08
C VAL A 241 6.63 -12.76 -4.00
N CYS A 242 6.91 -13.96 -3.51
CA CYS A 242 7.43 -15.06 -4.33
C CYS A 242 6.44 -15.46 -5.44
N SER A 243 5.15 -15.64 -5.09
CA SER A 243 4.09 -15.94 -6.07
C SER A 243 4.01 -14.87 -7.17
N VAL A 244 3.96 -13.59 -6.80
CA VAL A 244 3.87 -12.49 -7.76
C VAL A 244 5.14 -12.39 -8.60
N SER A 245 6.31 -12.62 -8.02
CA SER A 245 7.58 -12.59 -8.75
C SER A 245 7.62 -13.62 -9.88
N LEU A 246 7.11 -14.83 -9.64
CA LEU A 246 7.01 -15.87 -10.67
C LEU A 246 6.08 -15.45 -11.81
N GLU A 247 4.90 -14.92 -11.49
CA GLU A 247 3.93 -14.45 -12.49
C GLU A 247 4.52 -13.30 -13.34
N VAL A 248 5.27 -12.38 -12.71
CA VAL A 248 5.97 -11.30 -13.43
C VAL A 248 7.10 -11.83 -14.32
N GLN A 249 7.88 -12.79 -13.85
CA GLN A 249 8.91 -13.44 -14.67
C GLN A 249 8.32 -14.16 -15.88
N GLU A 250 7.16 -14.83 -15.72
CA GLU A 250 6.45 -15.45 -16.84
C GLU A 250 5.99 -14.41 -17.87
N MET A 251 5.47 -13.26 -17.44
CA MET A 251 5.10 -12.17 -18.35
C MET A 251 6.30 -11.65 -19.15
N VAL A 252 7.43 -11.40 -18.46
CA VAL A 252 8.69 -10.99 -19.11
C VAL A 252 9.13 -12.03 -20.14
N GLN A 253 9.10 -13.31 -19.78
CA GLN A 253 9.50 -14.39 -20.68
C GLN A 253 8.56 -14.52 -21.89
N GLN A 254 7.26 -14.28 -21.72
CA GLN A 254 6.29 -14.29 -22.81
C GLN A 254 6.55 -13.16 -23.82
N ILE A 255 6.88 -11.96 -23.33
CA ILE A 255 7.24 -10.83 -24.20
C ILE A 255 8.50 -11.17 -25.00
N LYS A 256 9.58 -11.61 -24.33
CA LYS A 256 10.82 -12.01 -25.00
C LYS A 256 10.61 -13.06 -26.08
N SER A 257 9.86 -14.11 -25.75
CA SER A 257 9.59 -15.21 -26.68
C SER A 257 8.77 -14.73 -27.89
N THR A 258 7.84 -13.79 -27.67
CA THR A 258 7.03 -13.19 -28.73
C THR A 258 7.87 -12.30 -29.64
N GLU A 259 8.74 -11.45 -29.07
CA GLU A 259 9.65 -10.58 -29.82
C GLU A 259 10.67 -11.39 -30.63
N GLU A 260 11.20 -12.48 -30.06
CA GLU A 260 12.10 -13.39 -30.78
C GLU A 260 11.38 -14.06 -31.95
N GLU A 261 10.15 -14.54 -31.75
CA GLU A 261 9.35 -15.16 -32.80
C GLU A 261 9.00 -14.16 -33.91
N GLN A 262 8.64 -12.92 -33.55
CA GLN A 262 8.39 -11.85 -34.51
C GLN A 262 9.66 -11.50 -35.31
N SER A 263 10.81 -11.42 -34.64
CA SER A 263 12.10 -11.15 -35.29
C SER A 263 12.48 -12.26 -36.27
N LYS A 264 12.31 -13.53 -35.89
CA LYS A 264 12.51 -14.69 -36.77
C LYS A 264 11.55 -14.65 -37.96
N ALA A 265 10.28 -14.33 -37.71
CA ALA A 265 9.27 -14.22 -38.75
C ALA A 265 9.60 -13.13 -39.77
N GLU A 266 10.11 -11.97 -39.31
CA GLU A 266 10.57 -10.88 -40.17
C GLU A 266 11.71 -11.31 -41.09
N LEU A 267 12.77 -11.87 -40.50
CA LEU A 267 13.96 -12.31 -41.24
C LEU A 267 13.58 -13.37 -42.29
N LEU A 268 12.75 -14.34 -41.91
CA LEU A 268 12.33 -15.39 -42.82
C LEU A 268 11.40 -14.89 -43.92
N TYR A 269 10.53 -13.91 -43.62
CA TYR A 269 9.66 -13.29 -44.61
C TYR A 269 10.45 -12.53 -45.69
N ASN A 270 11.64 -12.04 -45.37
CA ASN A 270 12.55 -11.40 -46.33
C ASN A 270 13.22 -12.41 -47.28
N LEU A 271 13.33 -13.68 -46.88
CA LEU A 271 13.93 -14.75 -47.68
C LEU A 271 12.90 -15.56 -48.49
N VAL A 272 11.74 -15.82 -47.89
CA VAL A 272 10.71 -16.70 -48.47
C VAL A 272 9.32 -16.16 -48.21
N GLU A 273 8.51 -16.12 -49.25
CA GLU A 273 7.12 -15.68 -49.19
C GLU A 273 6.15 -16.75 -49.69
N TRP A 274 5.27 -17.17 -48.80
CA TRP A 274 4.14 -18.03 -49.05
C TRP A 274 2.92 -17.18 -49.42
N ARG A 275 2.19 -17.61 -50.45
CA ARG A 275 1.04 -16.89 -50.99
C ARG A 275 -0.12 -17.83 -51.26
N TYR A 276 -1.34 -17.29 -51.22
CA TYR A 276 -2.57 -17.99 -51.56
C TYR A 276 -3.37 -17.22 -52.63
N PRO A 277 -4.18 -17.92 -53.45
CA PRO A 277 -4.93 -17.30 -54.54
C PRO A 277 -6.14 -16.52 -54.02
N ARG A 278 -6.38 -15.35 -54.59
CA ARG A 278 -7.60 -14.54 -54.43
C ARG A 278 -8.62 -14.90 -55.54
N SER A 279 -9.87 -14.50 -55.35
CA SER A 279 -10.99 -14.74 -56.30
C SER A 279 -10.78 -14.16 -57.69
N ASN A 280 -9.90 -13.17 -57.85
CA ASN A 280 -9.51 -12.55 -59.11
C ASN A 280 -8.27 -13.20 -59.76
N GLY A 281 -7.77 -14.32 -59.22
CA GLY A 281 -6.58 -15.01 -59.71
C GLY A 281 -5.24 -14.42 -59.26
N SER A 282 -5.21 -13.26 -58.58
CA SER A 282 -3.98 -12.72 -58.01
C SER A 282 -3.58 -13.45 -56.73
N PHE A 283 -2.29 -13.52 -56.44
CA PHE A 283 -1.78 -14.10 -55.19
C PHE A 283 -1.62 -13.03 -54.11
N VAL A 284 -1.93 -13.40 -52.86
CA VAL A 284 -1.73 -12.56 -51.67
C VAL A 284 -0.83 -13.31 -50.70
N ALA A 285 0.15 -12.61 -50.14
CA ALA A 285 1.05 -13.18 -49.14
C ALA A 285 0.32 -13.49 -47.82
N PHE A 286 0.77 -14.54 -47.13
CA PHE A 286 0.41 -14.74 -45.74
C PHE A 286 1.03 -13.67 -44.85
N ASP A 287 0.48 -13.48 -43.65
CA ASP A 287 1.15 -12.69 -42.62
C ASP A 287 2.49 -13.34 -42.23
N LYS A 288 3.41 -12.54 -41.68
CA LYS A 288 4.78 -12.95 -41.40
C LYS A 288 4.86 -14.18 -40.51
N LEU A 289 3.99 -14.29 -39.51
CA LEU A 289 3.98 -15.41 -38.56
C LEU A 289 3.48 -16.69 -39.24
N THR A 290 2.34 -16.64 -39.94
CA THR A 290 1.83 -17.81 -40.70
C THR A 290 2.83 -18.25 -41.79
N ASN A 291 3.48 -17.30 -42.46
CA ASN A 291 4.54 -17.56 -43.43
C ASN A 291 5.70 -18.35 -42.79
N MET A 292 6.17 -17.90 -41.63
CA MET A 292 7.25 -18.55 -40.92
C MET A 292 6.86 -19.96 -40.46
N GLN A 293 5.63 -20.15 -39.96
CA GLN A 293 5.13 -21.47 -39.57
C GLN A 293 5.06 -22.45 -40.74
N LEU A 294 4.58 -21.99 -41.91
CA LEU A 294 4.56 -22.78 -43.15
C LEU A 294 5.97 -23.20 -43.58
N GLU A 295 6.91 -22.26 -43.54
CA GLU A 295 8.29 -22.50 -43.96
C GLU A 295 9.04 -23.44 -43.00
N HIS A 296 8.88 -23.22 -41.69
CA HIS A 296 9.43 -24.11 -40.67
C HIS A 296 8.86 -25.53 -40.82
N ALA A 297 7.54 -25.66 -40.97
CA ALA A 297 6.87 -26.95 -41.14
C ALA A 297 7.34 -27.70 -42.40
N LYS A 298 7.60 -26.97 -43.49
CA LYS A 298 8.19 -27.54 -44.72
C LYS A 298 9.62 -28.00 -44.49
N THR A 299 10.44 -27.20 -43.80
CA THR A 299 11.84 -27.52 -43.51
C THR A 299 11.97 -28.79 -42.65
N VAL A 300 11.12 -28.95 -41.62
CA VAL A 300 11.09 -30.15 -40.78
C VAL A 300 10.32 -31.33 -41.41
N LYS A 301 9.94 -31.23 -42.69
CA LYS A 301 9.21 -32.27 -43.46
C LYS A 301 7.90 -32.72 -42.80
N LYS A 302 7.19 -31.81 -42.14
CA LYS A 302 5.84 -32.08 -41.64
C LYS A 302 4.89 -32.29 -42.83
N LEU A 303 3.99 -33.28 -42.73
CA LEU A 303 3.07 -33.59 -43.83
C LEU A 303 1.96 -32.54 -43.96
N HIS A 304 1.39 -32.11 -42.83
CA HIS A 304 0.25 -31.19 -42.84
C HIS A 304 0.38 -30.07 -41.79
N LEU A 305 -0.12 -28.88 -42.16
CA LEU A 305 -0.25 -27.74 -41.25
C LEU A 305 -1.64 -27.11 -41.42
N ASN A 306 -2.31 -26.75 -40.32
CA ASN A 306 -3.57 -26.02 -40.38
C ASN A 306 -3.29 -24.52 -40.40
N VAL A 307 -3.89 -23.82 -41.36
CA VAL A 307 -3.78 -22.35 -41.48
C VAL A 307 -5.17 -21.73 -41.63
N LYS A 308 -5.30 -20.45 -41.29
CA LYS A 308 -6.54 -19.69 -41.50
C LYS A 308 -6.40 -18.77 -42.71
N ILE A 309 -7.33 -18.87 -43.65
CA ILE A 309 -7.43 -17.98 -44.82
C ILE A 309 -8.83 -17.41 -44.84
N LYS A 310 -8.97 -16.07 -44.77
CA LYS A 310 -10.26 -15.37 -44.72
C LYS A 310 -11.22 -15.96 -43.66
N ASN A 311 -10.68 -16.23 -42.46
CA ASN A 311 -11.39 -16.81 -41.32
C ASN A 311 -11.91 -18.26 -41.51
N LYS A 312 -11.48 -18.96 -42.55
CA LYS A 312 -11.73 -20.40 -42.75
C LYS A 312 -10.47 -21.21 -42.49
N ASN A 313 -10.62 -22.37 -41.86
CA ASN A 313 -9.50 -23.28 -41.61
C ASN A 313 -9.21 -24.11 -42.86
N PHE A 314 -7.94 -24.20 -43.23
CA PHE A 314 -7.47 -25.06 -44.31
C PHE A 314 -6.38 -25.98 -43.77
N LYS A 315 -6.41 -27.25 -44.18
CA LYS A 315 -5.33 -28.20 -43.97
C LYS A 315 -4.41 -28.17 -45.19
N VAL A 316 -3.19 -27.67 -44.98
CA VAL A 316 -2.14 -27.54 -46.00
C VAL A 316 -1.33 -28.83 -46.04
N ASP A 317 -1.24 -29.46 -47.20
CA ASP A 317 -0.23 -30.46 -47.54
C ASP A 317 1.02 -29.75 -48.06
N LEU A 318 2.13 -29.89 -47.33
CA LEU A 318 3.38 -29.16 -47.58
C LEU A 318 4.24 -29.77 -48.71
N ASN A 319 3.94 -31.02 -49.12
CA ASN A 319 4.58 -31.69 -50.25
C ASN A 319 3.92 -31.26 -51.56
N THR A 320 2.59 -31.25 -51.60
CA THR A 320 1.84 -30.87 -52.81
C THR A 320 1.54 -29.38 -52.91
N LEU A 321 1.79 -28.63 -51.83
CA LEU A 321 1.46 -27.19 -51.68
C LEU A 321 -0.04 -26.92 -51.87
N LYS A 322 -0.89 -27.86 -51.46
CA LYS A 322 -2.35 -27.75 -51.57
C LYS A 322 -2.98 -27.53 -50.21
N ALA A 323 -3.95 -26.64 -50.12
CA ALA A 323 -4.70 -26.39 -48.90
C ALA A 323 -6.17 -26.76 -49.12
N THR A 324 -6.71 -27.63 -48.27
CA THR A 324 -8.09 -28.14 -48.38
C THR A 324 -8.92 -27.68 -47.18
N ASP A 325 -10.10 -27.11 -47.42
CA ASP A 325 -11.04 -26.74 -46.36
C ASP A 325 -11.87 -27.94 -45.86
N ASP A 326 -12.68 -27.69 -44.84
CA ASP A 326 -13.62 -28.65 -44.23
C ASP A 326 -14.70 -29.13 -45.20
N GLN A 327 -14.95 -28.40 -46.28
CA GLN A 327 -15.90 -28.73 -47.34
C GLN A 327 -15.25 -29.45 -48.53
N GLY A 328 -13.95 -29.76 -48.44
CA GLY A 328 -13.19 -30.45 -49.49
C GLY A 328 -12.72 -29.56 -50.64
N LYS A 329 -12.95 -28.25 -50.58
CA LYS A 329 -12.45 -27.29 -51.57
C LYS A 329 -10.94 -27.14 -51.41
N THR A 330 -10.22 -27.34 -52.50
CA THR A 330 -8.75 -27.28 -52.51
C THR A 330 -8.25 -26.06 -53.27
N ILE A 331 -7.25 -25.39 -52.71
CA ILE A 331 -6.52 -24.28 -53.34
C ILE A 331 -5.02 -24.60 -53.40
N ASN A 332 -4.34 -24.10 -54.43
CA ASN A 332 -2.89 -24.26 -54.55
C ASN A 332 -2.18 -23.05 -53.93
N LEU A 333 -1.29 -23.30 -52.98
CA LEU A 333 -0.41 -22.30 -52.40
C LEU A 333 0.84 -22.13 -53.27
N GLN A 334 1.45 -20.95 -53.19
CA GLN A 334 2.70 -20.64 -53.87
C GLN A 334 3.78 -20.33 -52.82
N ARG A 335 4.96 -20.94 -52.95
CA ARG A 335 6.16 -20.61 -52.17
C ARG A 335 7.16 -19.95 -53.10
N VAL A 336 7.56 -18.71 -52.80
CA VAL A 336 8.47 -17.90 -53.62
C VAL A 336 9.70 -17.57 -52.81
N MET A 337 10.89 -17.91 -53.31
CA MET A 337 12.15 -17.41 -52.76
C MET A 337 12.30 -15.95 -53.20
N LYS A 338 12.59 -15.06 -52.26
CA LYS A 338 13.01 -13.70 -52.57
C LYS A 338 14.53 -13.76 -52.72
N ASP A 339 15.01 -13.65 -53.96
CA ASP A 339 16.45 -13.48 -54.17
C ASP A 339 16.89 -12.16 -53.52
N GLU A 340 18.01 -12.20 -52.80
CA GLU A 340 18.74 -10.97 -52.49
C GLU A 340 19.09 -10.32 -53.84
N GLY A 341 18.45 -9.19 -54.14
CA GLY A 341 18.77 -8.41 -55.32
C GLY A 341 20.27 -8.10 -55.32
N LYS A 342 20.88 -8.31 -56.49
CA LYS A 342 22.23 -7.83 -56.86
C LYS A 342 22.54 -6.42 -56.39
#